data_AF-A0A7J2UQ91-F1
#
_entry.id   AF-A0A7J2UQ91-F1
#
_cell.length_a   1.000
_cell.length_b   1.000
_cell.length_c   1.000
_cell.angle_alpha   90.00
_cell.angle_beta   90.00
_cell.angle_gamma   90.00
#
_symmetry.space_group_name_H-M   'P 1'
#
loop_
_entity.id
_entity.type
_entity.pdbx_description
1 polymer ?
#
loop_
_entity_poly.entity_id
_entity_poly.type
_entity_poly.pdbx_seq_one_letter_code
_entity_poly.pdbx_strand_id
1 'polypeptide(L)'
;MRDYTDFAFRRAEVVDVRRESKRVKSFYLEFPVRPEPGQFFMVWIPGSEEIPISASGFEDGVLRLTVASVGGTTKRMMELEAGDALFLRGPFGHGFDLGGAGRTILVGGGYGTAPLIYAGRVLRGMGREVVYVVGAKSAEDLLFLEEARTAGMRVEVATDDGSAGWRGTAAELAEKLLDEIDP
;
A
#
# COMPACT_ATOMS: atom_id res chain seq x y z
N MET A 1 -14.77 3.64 -22.78
CA MET A 1 -14.98 2.20 -23.01
C MET A 1 -13.75 1.50 -22.47
N ARG A 2 -13.85 0.61 -21.47
CA ARG A 2 -12.67 -0.14 -20.97
C ARG A 2 -12.16 -1.04 -22.09
N ASP A 3 -10.86 -1.03 -22.33
CA ASP A 3 -10.23 -1.81 -23.40
C ASP A 3 -10.17 -3.29 -22.98
N TYR A 4 -10.44 -4.21 -23.89
CA TYR A 4 -10.29 -5.65 -23.63
C TYR A 4 -8.83 -6.03 -23.28
N THR A 5 -7.86 -5.17 -23.58
CA THR A 5 -6.46 -5.35 -23.16
C THR A 5 -6.24 -5.31 -21.65
N ASP A 6 -7.20 -4.78 -20.87
CA ASP A 6 -7.10 -4.70 -19.40
C ASP A 6 -7.25 -6.08 -18.73
N PHE A 7 -7.79 -7.07 -19.47
CA PHE A 7 -8.01 -8.42 -18.98
C PHE A 7 -6.91 -9.42 -19.35
N ALA A 8 -5.99 -9.04 -20.25
CA ALA A 8 -4.89 -9.89 -20.65
C ALA A 8 -3.73 -9.80 -19.65
N PHE A 9 -3.14 -10.93 -19.30
CA PHE A 9 -1.92 -10.96 -18.50
C PHE A 9 -0.75 -10.36 -19.26
N ARG A 10 -0.04 -9.46 -18.59
CA ARG A 10 1.21 -8.87 -19.04
C ARG A 10 2.32 -9.30 -18.08
N ARG A 11 3.47 -9.69 -18.64
CA ARG A 11 4.66 -9.98 -17.85
C ARG A 11 5.12 -8.70 -17.16
N ALA A 12 5.42 -8.78 -15.87
CA ALA A 12 6.02 -7.72 -15.07
C ALA A 12 7.32 -8.27 -14.46
N GLU A 13 8.42 -7.59 -14.71
CA GLU A 13 9.74 -7.98 -14.20
C GLU A 13 9.98 -7.34 -12.84
N VAL A 14 10.47 -8.13 -11.88
CA VAL A 14 10.87 -7.64 -10.58
C VAL A 14 12.19 -6.92 -10.73
N VAL A 15 12.21 -5.61 -10.50
CA VAL A 15 13.43 -4.80 -10.56
C VAL A 15 14.06 -4.59 -9.19
N ASP A 16 13.26 -4.66 -8.12
CA ASP A 16 13.74 -4.59 -6.74
C ASP A 16 12.75 -5.25 -5.77
N VAL A 17 13.27 -5.71 -4.63
CA VAL A 17 12.49 -6.30 -3.54
C VAL A 17 12.95 -5.74 -2.21
N ARG A 18 12.05 -5.03 -1.52
CA ARG A 18 12.31 -4.47 -0.20
C ARG A 18 11.55 -5.23 0.86
N ARG A 19 12.25 -5.66 1.92
CA ARG A 19 11.59 -6.17 3.13
C ARG A 19 11.07 -5.00 3.97
N GLU A 20 9.77 -4.99 4.24
CA GLU A 20 9.14 -3.97 5.09
C GLU A 20 8.93 -4.46 6.52
N SER A 21 8.68 -5.75 6.71
CA SER A 21 8.62 -6.39 8.03
C SER A 21 8.99 -7.88 7.93
N LYS A 22 8.90 -8.63 9.03
CA LYS A 22 9.13 -10.09 9.03
C LYS A 22 8.27 -10.85 8.00
N ARG A 23 7.04 -10.36 7.74
CA ARG A 23 6.07 -11.04 6.87
C ARG A 23 5.69 -10.24 5.63
N VAL A 24 6.20 -9.03 5.46
CA VAL A 24 5.79 -8.11 4.39
C VAL A 24 6.99 -7.72 3.52
N LYS A 25 6.83 -7.85 2.21
CA LYS A 25 7.76 -7.37 1.19
C LYS A 25 7.05 -6.43 0.21
N SER A 26 7.76 -5.40 -0.24
CA SER A 26 7.39 -4.59 -1.40
C SER A 26 8.16 -5.07 -2.62
N PHE A 27 7.45 -5.33 -3.70
CA PHE A 27 8.00 -5.69 -5.00
C PHE A 27 7.87 -4.50 -5.93
N TYR A 28 8.98 -4.08 -6.52
CA TYR A 28 9.04 -3.05 -7.54
C TYR A 28 9.10 -3.75 -8.89
N LEU A 29 8.14 -3.44 -9.75
CA LEU A 29 7.86 -4.17 -10.97
C LEU A 29 7.93 -3.23 -12.15
N GLU A 30 8.73 -3.53 -13.16
CA GLU A 30 8.65 -2.82 -14.43
C GLU A 30 7.31 -3.15 -15.09
N PHE A 31 6.42 -2.16 -15.13
CA PHE A 31 5.05 -2.33 -15.59
C PHE A 31 4.48 -0.99 -16.06
N PRO A 32 4.16 -0.82 -17.36
CA PRO A 32 3.86 0.51 -17.92
C PRO A 32 2.46 1.03 -17.58
N VAL A 33 1.64 0.25 -16.89
CA VAL A 33 0.25 0.63 -16.61
C VAL A 33 0.17 1.30 -15.24
N ARG A 34 -0.13 2.60 -15.24
CA ARG A 34 -0.27 3.41 -14.03
C ARG A 34 -1.62 3.14 -13.34
N PRO A 35 -1.63 2.69 -12.06
CA PRO A 35 -2.84 2.66 -11.24
C PRO A 35 -3.11 4.00 -10.57
N GLU A 36 -4.38 4.29 -10.29
CA GLU A 36 -4.78 5.28 -9.30
C GLU A 36 -4.67 4.70 -7.87
N PRO A 37 -4.40 5.52 -6.84
CA PRO A 37 -4.45 5.05 -5.45
C PRO A 37 -5.79 4.39 -5.13
N GLY A 38 -5.75 3.23 -4.46
CA GLY A 38 -6.94 2.41 -4.16
C GLY A 38 -7.26 1.35 -5.20
N GLN A 39 -6.67 1.41 -6.40
CA GLN A 39 -6.76 0.33 -7.38
C GLN A 39 -5.85 -0.85 -7.05
N PHE A 40 -6.12 -1.99 -7.69
CA PHE A 40 -5.38 -3.23 -7.51
C PHE A 40 -5.11 -3.94 -8.84
N PHE A 41 -4.17 -4.88 -8.83
CA PHE A 41 -3.91 -5.78 -9.93
C PHE A 41 -4.22 -7.21 -9.53
N MET A 42 -4.66 -8.03 -10.48
CA MET A 42 -4.63 -9.47 -10.27
C MET A 42 -3.23 -9.98 -10.59
N VAL A 43 -2.63 -10.63 -9.61
CA VAL A 43 -1.28 -11.18 -9.65
C VAL A 43 -1.37 -12.68 -9.88
N TRP A 44 -0.59 -13.18 -10.83
CA TRP A 44 -0.46 -14.60 -11.09
C TRP A 44 1.00 -15.00 -11.27
N ILE A 45 1.38 -16.11 -10.63
CA ILE A 45 2.65 -16.80 -10.86
C ILE A 45 2.30 -18.16 -11.47
N PRO A 46 2.94 -18.58 -12.57
CA PRO A 46 2.63 -19.86 -13.22
C PRO A 46 2.66 -21.04 -12.25
N GLY A 47 1.55 -21.78 -12.16
CA GLY A 47 1.37 -22.89 -11.21
C GLY A 47 0.84 -22.48 -9.84
N SER A 48 0.38 -21.25 -9.67
CA SER A 48 -0.26 -20.76 -8.44
C SER A 48 -1.65 -20.18 -8.72
N GLU A 49 -2.41 -19.94 -7.65
CA GLU A 49 -3.69 -19.23 -7.70
C GLU A 49 -3.49 -17.76 -8.08
N GLU A 50 -4.48 -17.18 -8.74
CA GLU A 50 -4.52 -15.74 -9.03
C GLU A 50 -5.08 -14.99 -7.82
N ILE A 51 -4.40 -13.91 -7.40
CA ILE A 51 -4.79 -13.14 -6.21
C ILE A 51 -4.85 -11.62 -6.49
N PRO A 52 -5.79 -10.87 -5.90
CA PRO A 52 -5.81 -9.42 -5.99
C PRO A 52 -4.80 -8.79 -5.02
N ILE A 53 -3.99 -7.83 -5.49
CA ILE A 53 -3.05 -7.06 -4.67
C ILE A 53 -3.15 -5.57 -5.01
N SER A 54 -3.42 -4.74 -4.00
CA SER A 54 -3.48 -3.28 -4.15
C SER A 54 -2.13 -2.70 -4.58
N ALA A 55 -2.17 -1.70 -5.44
CA ALA A 55 -0.99 -0.90 -5.76
C ALA A 55 -0.59 -0.05 -4.54
N SER A 56 0.69 -0.08 -4.17
CA SER A 56 1.26 0.72 -3.09
C SER A 56 2.20 1.83 -3.57
N GLY A 57 2.30 2.00 -4.88
CA GLY A 57 3.03 3.10 -5.50
C GLY A 57 3.18 2.90 -7.00
N PHE A 58 3.45 4.00 -7.70
CA PHE A 58 3.82 3.97 -9.11
C PHE A 58 4.68 5.19 -9.46
N GLU A 59 5.86 4.95 -10.02
CA GLU A 59 6.81 6.01 -10.39
C GLU A 59 7.59 5.56 -11.62
N ASP A 60 7.62 6.39 -12.68
CA ASP A 60 8.39 6.17 -13.90
C ASP A 60 8.31 4.77 -14.53
N GLY A 61 7.09 4.21 -14.60
CA GLY A 61 6.86 2.87 -15.18
C GLY A 61 7.17 1.71 -14.22
N VAL A 62 7.50 2.01 -12.97
CA VAL A 62 7.72 1.04 -11.90
C VAL A 62 6.50 1.01 -10.98
N LEU A 63 5.78 -0.11 -11.01
CA LEU A 63 4.67 -0.41 -10.11
C LEU A 63 5.20 -1.01 -8.80
N ARG A 64 4.73 -0.53 -7.65
CA ARG A 64 5.00 -1.15 -6.35
C ARG A 64 3.78 -1.93 -5.87
N LEU A 65 4.00 -3.20 -5.53
CA LEU A 65 3.02 -4.06 -4.84
C LEU A 65 3.59 -4.47 -3.47
N THR A 66 2.87 -4.17 -2.38
CA THR A 66 3.28 -4.61 -1.04
C THR A 66 2.43 -5.79 -0.59
N VAL A 67 3.09 -6.90 -0.24
CA VAL A 67 2.45 -8.20 -0.03
C VAL A 67 2.85 -8.79 1.30
N ALA A 68 1.86 -9.27 2.05
CA ALA A 68 2.06 -10.06 3.26
C ALA A 68 2.02 -11.56 2.95
N SER A 69 2.92 -12.33 3.55
CA SER A 69 2.99 -13.78 3.43
C SER A 69 1.89 -14.47 4.26
N VAL A 70 0.71 -14.63 3.66
CA VAL A 70 -0.48 -15.18 4.33
C VAL A 70 -1.06 -16.43 3.65
N GLY A 71 -1.06 -16.48 2.32
CA GLY A 71 -1.57 -17.57 1.48
C GLY A 71 -0.52 -18.21 0.58
N GLY A 72 -0.93 -19.22 -0.21
CA GLY A 72 -0.03 -20.02 -1.06
C GLY A 72 0.73 -19.16 -2.07
N THR A 73 0.03 -18.37 -2.89
CA THR A 73 0.68 -17.48 -3.87
C THR A 73 1.55 -16.44 -3.19
N THR A 74 1.09 -15.80 -2.11
CA THR A 74 1.89 -14.78 -1.41
C THR A 74 3.16 -15.34 -0.79
N LYS A 75 3.16 -16.60 -0.33
CA LYS A 75 4.37 -17.27 0.16
C LYS A 75 5.38 -17.48 -0.96
N ARG A 76 4.91 -17.90 -2.14
CA ARG A 76 5.75 -18.02 -3.33
C ARG A 76 6.29 -16.67 -3.80
N MET A 77 5.50 -15.60 -3.70
CA MET A 77 5.98 -14.24 -3.97
C MET A 77 7.16 -13.87 -3.06
N MET A 78 7.20 -14.35 -1.81
CA MET A 78 8.32 -14.05 -0.90
C MET A 78 9.66 -14.63 -1.38
N GLU A 79 9.64 -15.60 -2.29
CA GLU A 79 10.83 -16.24 -2.88
C GLU A 79 11.35 -15.49 -4.11
N LEU A 80 10.58 -14.52 -4.65
CA LEU A 80 11.00 -13.74 -5.81
C LEU A 80 12.12 -12.76 -5.46
N GLU A 81 13.04 -12.60 -6.41
CA GLU A 81 14.18 -11.69 -6.39
C GLU A 81 14.19 -10.80 -7.66
N ALA A 82 15.11 -9.83 -7.70
CA ALA A 82 15.28 -9.01 -8.90
C ALA A 82 15.69 -9.87 -10.10
N GLY A 83 15.08 -9.62 -11.26
CA GLY A 83 15.22 -10.42 -12.48
C GLY A 83 14.16 -11.52 -12.65
N ASP A 84 13.44 -11.89 -11.59
CA ASP A 84 12.27 -12.76 -11.72
C ASP A 84 11.09 -12.05 -12.39
N ALA A 85 10.10 -12.82 -12.81
CA ALA A 85 8.87 -12.26 -13.38
C ALA A 85 7.61 -12.92 -12.84
N LEU A 86 6.57 -12.09 -12.78
CA LEU A 86 5.20 -12.50 -12.53
C LEU A 86 4.28 -11.90 -13.59
N PHE A 87 3.00 -12.26 -13.57
CA PHE A 87 2.03 -11.79 -14.54
C PHE A 87 0.96 -10.96 -13.85
N LEU A 88 0.65 -9.82 -14.44
CA LEU A 88 -0.36 -8.88 -13.93
C LEU A 88 -1.44 -8.62 -14.98
N ARG A 89 -2.66 -8.41 -14.51
CA ARG A 89 -3.73 -7.78 -15.30
C ARG A 89 -4.49 -6.76 -14.45
N GLY A 90 -5.05 -5.75 -15.11
CA GLY A 90 -5.60 -4.54 -14.49
C GLY A 90 -4.92 -3.26 -15.01
N PRO A 91 -5.05 -2.13 -14.28
CA PRO A 91 -5.59 -2.04 -12.92
C PRO A 91 -7.10 -2.25 -12.89
N PHE A 92 -7.58 -2.77 -11.76
CA PHE A 92 -9.00 -2.94 -11.46
C PHE A 92 -9.40 -2.15 -10.22
N GLY A 93 -10.71 -2.05 -10.02
CA GLY A 93 -11.31 -1.26 -8.95
C GLY A 93 -11.48 0.21 -9.33
N HIS A 94 -12.24 0.91 -8.50
CA HIS A 94 -12.32 2.36 -8.52
C HIS A 94 -11.32 2.89 -7.50
N GLY A 95 -10.49 3.83 -7.91
CA GLY A 95 -9.55 4.48 -7.00
C GLY A 95 -10.26 5.28 -5.90
N PHE A 96 -9.48 5.76 -4.94
CA PHE A 96 -9.97 6.70 -3.94
C PHE A 96 -10.35 8.03 -4.61
N ASP A 97 -11.45 8.64 -4.17
CA ASP A 97 -11.73 10.03 -4.50
C ASP A 97 -10.83 10.94 -3.66
N LEU A 98 -9.81 11.50 -4.29
CA LEU A 98 -8.84 12.40 -3.67
C LEU A 98 -9.16 13.88 -3.97
N GLY A 99 -10.34 14.19 -4.52
CA GLY A 99 -10.74 15.53 -4.93
C GLY A 99 -11.14 16.48 -3.79
N GLY A 100 -11.34 15.95 -2.58
CA GLY A 100 -11.75 16.73 -1.40
C GLY A 100 -10.80 17.89 -1.06
N ALA A 101 -11.35 18.92 -0.42
CA ALA A 101 -10.60 20.04 0.14
C ALA A 101 -10.33 19.81 1.64
N GLY A 102 -9.28 20.45 2.15
CA GLY A 102 -8.95 20.43 3.58
C GLY A 102 -7.89 19.40 3.97
N ARG A 103 -7.87 19.08 5.27
CA ARG A 103 -6.98 18.10 5.89
C ARG A 103 -7.52 16.69 5.68
N THR A 104 -6.66 15.76 5.30
CA THR A 104 -7.04 14.35 5.10
C THR A 104 -6.45 13.49 6.21
N ILE A 105 -7.26 12.60 6.77
CA ILE A 105 -6.79 11.54 7.66
C ILE A 105 -6.83 10.20 6.91
N LEU A 106 -5.69 9.51 6.87
CA LEU A 106 -5.55 8.18 6.30
C LEU A 106 -5.38 7.20 7.45
N VAL A 107 -6.31 6.26 7.61
CA VAL A 107 -6.33 5.32 8.73
C VAL A 107 -6.16 3.91 8.18
N GLY A 108 -5.08 3.22 8.57
CA GLY A 108 -4.82 1.86 8.10
C GLY A 108 -4.16 0.97 9.15
N GLY A 109 -4.40 -0.34 9.02
CA GLY A 109 -3.84 -1.36 9.90
C GLY A 109 -3.00 -2.39 9.13
N GLY A 110 -1.79 -2.68 9.63
CA GLY A 110 -0.87 -3.66 9.05
C GLY A 110 -0.63 -3.41 7.56
N TYR A 111 -0.62 -4.48 6.75
CA TYR A 111 -0.45 -4.39 5.29
C TYR A 111 -1.63 -3.73 4.55
N GLY A 112 -2.76 -3.48 5.22
CA GLY A 112 -3.86 -2.66 4.67
C GLY A 112 -3.46 -1.20 4.45
N THR A 113 -2.33 -0.76 4.99
CA THR A 113 -1.74 0.56 4.74
C THR A 113 -1.11 0.72 3.34
N ALA A 114 -0.87 -0.38 2.63
CA ALA A 114 -0.22 -0.39 1.32
C ALA A 114 -0.84 0.59 0.29
N PRO A 115 -2.16 0.61 0.03
CA PRO A 115 -2.75 1.61 -0.85
C PRO A 115 -2.77 3.03 -0.25
N LEU A 116 -2.73 3.16 1.09
CA LEU A 116 -2.81 4.46 1.76
C LEU A 116 -1.52 5.26 1.66
N ILE A 117 -0.35 4.60 1.73
CA ILE A 117 0.93 5.31 1.55
C ILE A 117 1.02 5.92 0.14
N TYR A 118 0.47 5.23 -0.87
CA TYR A 118 0.37 5.77 -2.22
C TYR A 118 -0.56 6.99 -2.27
N ALA A 119 -1.77 6.88 -1.72
CA ALA A 119 -2.72 7.99 -1.64
C ALA A 119 -2.13 9.21 -0.91
N GLY A 120 -1.44 8.97 0.21
CA GLY A 120 -0.78 10.02 1.00
C GLY A 120 0.28 10.76 0.21
N ARG A 121 1.12 10.04 -0.56
CA ARG A 121 2.13 10.68 -1.44
C ARG A 121 1.47 11.56 -2.51
N VAL A 122 0.39 11.08 -3.14
CA VAL A 122 -0.36 11.86 -4.13
C VAL A 122 -0.96 13.12 -3.51
N LEU A 123 -1.66 12.99 -2.37
CA LEU A 123 -2.25 14.13 -1.65
C LEU A 123 -1.20 15.16 -1.22
N ARG A 124 -0.04 14.71 -0.72
CA ARG A 124 1.08 15.59 -0.37
C ARG A 124 1.66 16.30 -1.59
N GLY A 125 1.77 15.62 -2.73
CA GLY A 125 2.16 16.22 -4.01
C GLY A 125 1.17 17.29 -4.49
N MET A 126 -0.10 17.20 -4.10
CA MET A 126 -1.13 18.22 -4.33
C MET A 126 -1.12 19.35 -3.28
N GLY A 127 -0.17 19.35 -2.33
CA GLY A 127 -0.07 20.35 -1.27
C GLY A 127 -1.08 20.17 -0.11
N ARG A 128 -1.74 19.01 0.00
CA ARG A 128 -2.71 18.76 1.08
C ARG A 128 -2.01 18.45 2.41
N GLU A 129 -2.65 18.81 3.51
CA GLU A 129 -2.25 18.32 4.84
C GLU A 129 -2.76 16.89 5.03
N VAL A 130 -1.86 15.97 5.38
CA VAL A 130 -2.20 14.56 5.54
C VAL A 130 -1.74 14.08 6.91
N VAL A 131 -2.67 13.49 7.67
CA VAL A 131 -2.39 12.74 8.88
C VAL A 131 -2.47 11.25 8.52
N TYR A 132 -1.38 10.53 8.71
CA TYR A 132 -1.27 9.10 8.46
C TYR A 132 -1.31 8.36 9.80
N VAL A 133 -2.47 7.79 10.12
CA VAL A 133 -2.70 6.96 11.30
C VAL A 133 -2.48 5.51 10.92
N VAL A 134 -1.46 4.90 11.52
CA VAL A 134 -1.07 3.51 11.25
C VAL A 134 -1.15 2.65 12.50
N GLY A 135 -1.89 1.56 12.38
CA GLY A 135 -2.06 0.55 13.41
C GLY A 135 -1.31 -0.74 13.08
N ALA A 136 -0.75 -1.39 14.10
CA ALA A 136 -0.21 -2.74 13.96
C ALA A 136 -0.35 -3.52 15.26
N LYS A 137 -0.07 -4.83 15.23
CA LYS A 137 -0.09 -5.65 16.46
C LYS A 137 1.01 -5.24 17.44
N SER A 138 2.19 -4.94 16.89
CA SER A 138 3.36 -4.47 17.63
C SER A 138 4.20 -3.53 16.76
N ALA A 139 5.20 -2.89 17.36
CA ALA A 139 6.08 -1.93 16.71
C ALA A 139 6.83 -2.51 15.50
N GLU A 140 7.15 -3.82 15.52
CA GLU A 140 7.85 -4.49 14.42
C GLU A 140 6.97 -4.77 13.19
N ASP A 141 5.66 -4.63 13.33
CA ASP A 141 4.68 -4.80 12.26
C ASP A 141 4.25 -3.47 11.63
N LEU A 142 4.75 -2.33 12.13
CA LEU A 142 4.45 -1.01 11.58
C LEU A 142 5.10 -0.82 10.22
N LEU A 143 4.33 -0.32 9.25
CA LEU A 143 4.77 -0.14 7.87
C LEU A 143 4.82 1.34 7.48
N PHE A 144 5.81 1.67 6.64
CA PHE A 144 5.93 2.94 5.93
C PHE A 144 6.10 4.21 6.78
N LEU A 145 6.51 4.10 8.06
CA LEU A 145 6.65 5.27 8.95
C LEU A 145 7.60 6.33 8.37
N GLU A 146 8.82 5.92 7.98
CA GLU A 146 9.81 6.84 7.42
C GLU A 146 9.40 7.40 6.06
N GLU A 147 8.74 6.57 5.22
CA GLU A 147 8.23 7.01 3.92
C GLU A 147 7.15 8.09 4.10
N ALA A 148 6.22 7.89 5.03
CA ALA A 148 5.18 8.85 5.35
C ALA A 148 5.75 10.17 5.88
N ARG A 149 6.72 10.10 6.81
CA ARG A 149 7.43 11.29 7.34
C ARG A 149 8.16 12.04 6.24
N THR A 150 8.88 11.32 5.37
CA THR A 150 9.64 11.92 4.25
C THR A 150 8.74 12.60 3.24
N ALA A 151 7.53 12.07 3.01
CA ALA A 151 6.51 12.72 2.20
C ALA A 151 5.85 13.94 2.88
N GLY A 152 6.22 14.24 4.13
CA GLY A 152 5.70 15.37 4.90
C GLY A 152 4.32 15.13 5.50
N MET A 153 3.93 13.87 5.73
CA MET A 153 2.71 13.53 6.46
C MET A 153 2.95 13.61 7.97
N ARG A 154 1.93 14.01 8.74
CA ARG A 154 1.92 13.83 10.21
C ARG A 154 1.65 12.35 10.48
N VAL A 155 2.57 11.66 11.15
CA VAL A 155 2.45 10.22 11.42
C VAL A 155 1.98 9.99 12.86
N GLU A 156 0.89 9.25 13.00
CA GLU A 156 0.29 8.87 14.27
C GLU A 156 0.25 7.34 14.34
N VAL A 157 0.72 6.78 15.46
CA VAL A 157 0.98 5.35 15.59
C VAL A 157 0.13 4.75 16.69
N ALA A 158 -0.50 3.62 16.39
CA ALA A 158 -1.19 2.78 17.36
C ALA A 158 -0.66 1.34 17.31
N THR A 159 -0.46 0.72 18.47
CA THR A 159 -0.11 -0.70 18.57
C THR A 159 -1.01 -1.42 19.57
N ASP A 160 -1.50 -2.61 19.22
CA ASP A 160 -2.39 -3.39 20.10
C ASP A 160 -1.73 -3.69 21.47
N ASP A 161 -0.41 -3.94 21.46
CA ASP A 161 0.38 -4.25 22.65
C ASP A 161 0.96 -3.01 23.36
N GLY A 162 0.88 -1.82 22.75
CA GLY A 162 1.45 -0.57 23.26
C GLY A 162 2.97 -0.47 23.13
N SER A 163 3.61 -1.32 22.32
CA SER A 163 5.05 -1.29 22.07
C SER A 163 5.52 -0.04 21.33
N ALA A 164 4.62 0.68 20.63
CA ALA A 164 4.88 2.00 20.07
C ALA A 164 3.59 2.85 20.00
N GLY A 165 3.74 4.15 20.26
CA GLY A 165 2.64 5.11 20.14
C GLY A 165 1.49 4.84 21.12
N TRP A 166 0.26 4.97 20.64
CA TRP A 166 -0.96 4.70 21.38
C TRP A 166 -1.18 3.19 21.58
N ARG A 167 -1.57 2.77 22.78
CA ARG A 167 -2.00 1.38 23.03
C ARG A 167 -3.46 1.20 22.61
N GLY A 168 -3.68 0.51 21.50
CA GLY A 168 -5.00 0.29 20.92
C GLY A 168 -4.92 0.22 19.40
N THR A 169 -6.08 0.32 18.75
CA THR A 169 -6.22 0.25 17.29
C THR A 169 -6.03 1.61 16.62
N ALA A 170 -5.73 1.60 15.32
CA ALA A 170 -5.68 2.82 14.52
C ALA A 170 -7.02 3.56 14.47
N ALA A 171 -8.15 2.84 14.53
CA ALA A 171 -9.47 3.43 14.52
C ALA A 171 -9.74 4.24 15.79
N GLU A 172 -9.44 3.66 16.97
CA GLU A 172 -9.58 4.37 18.25
C GLU A 172 -8.69 5.62 18.33
N LEU A 173 -7.45 5.53 17.83
CA LEU A 173 -6.57 6.69 17.75
C LEU A 173 -7.12 7.75 16.78
N ALA A 174 -7.65 7.33 15.62
CA ALA A 174 -8.23 8.23 14.65
C ALA A 174 -9.47 8.97 15.21
N GLU A 175 -10.36 8.28 15.92
CA GLU A 175 -11.52 8.89 16.59
C GLU A 175 -11.08 10.01 17.55
N LYS A 176 -10.06 9.75 18.38
CA LYS A 176 -9.49 10.75 19.27
C LYS A 176 -8.91 11.97 18.52
N LEU A 177 -8.27 11.73 17.38
CA LEU A 177 -7.68 12.79 16.56
C LEU A 177 -8.73 13.61 15.82
N LEU A 178 -9.87 13.02 15.47
CA LEU A 178 -10.98 13.76 14.83
C LEU A 178 -11.49 14.86 15.76
N ASP A 179 -11.66 14.57 17.04
CA ASP A 179 -12.07 15.55 18.06
C ASP A 179 -11.07 16.73 18.18
N GLU A 180 -9.79 16.51 17.86
CA GLU A 180 -8.76 17.56 17.88
C GLU A 180 -8.68 18.36 16.57
N ILE A 181 -9.05 17.74 15.45
CA ILE A 181 -8.86 18.29 14.10
C ILE A 181 -10.11 19.04 13.61
N ASP A 182 -11.30 18.61 14.04
CA ASP A 182 -12.59 19.21 13.71
C ASP A 182 -13.42 19.39 15.00
N PRO A 183 -13.02 20.34 15.88
CA PRO A 183 -13.65 20.55 17.19
C PRO A 183 -15.06 21.17 17.11
#